data_AF-A0A3B8Z5R7-F1
#
_entry.id   AF-A0A3B8Z5R7-F1
#
_cell.length_a   1.000
_cell.length_b   1.000
_cell.length_c   1.000
_cell.angle_alpha   90.00
_cell.angle_beta   90.00
_cell.angle_gamma   90.00
#
_symmetry.space_group_name_H-M   'P 1'
#
loop_
_entity.id
_entity.type
_entity.pdbx_description
1 polymer ?
#
loop_
_entity_poly.entity_id
_entity_poly.type
_entity_poly.pdbx_seq_one_letter_code
_entity_poly.pdbx_strand_id
1 'polypeptide(L)'
;MEEPQEPSFLHSLICFGGVIVTVISGMLWLGINLHSLLVIALVWVAGHSSRLGFSFQKIKSAMISGIEKGLGAIFIFFLIGILVASLIESGTIGGLVYYGLDLLHPTFFLPAGLVLCSLMSLATGTAWGTIATIGVVLMGLGGAL
;
A
#
# COMPACT_ATOMS: atom_id res chain seq x y z
N MET A 1 -20.58 11.89 -31.73
CA MET A 1 -19.85 11.01 -30.81
C MET A 1 -18.50 11.67 -30.64
N GLU A 2 -18.35 12.51 -29.61
CA GLU A 2 -17.09 13.23 -29.39
C GLU A 2 -15.98 12.21 -29.10
N GLU A 3 -14.89 12.30 -29.87
CA GLU A 3 -13.70 11.50 -29.61
C GLU A 3 -13.13 11.91 -28.25
N PRO A 4 -12.68 10.94 -27.42
CA PRO A 4 -12.10 11.26 -26.11
C PRO A 4 -10.90 12.19 -26.32
N GLN A 5 -10.92 13.37 -25.73
CA GLN A 5 -9.79 14.28 -25.82
C GLN A 5 -8.61 13.74 -25.02
N GLU A 6 -7.42 13.77 -25.61
CA GLU A 6 -6.21 13.47 -24.87
C GLU A 6 -6.02 14.50 -23.74
N PRO A 7 -5.75 14.07 -22.50
CA PRO A 7 -5.58 14.98 -21.39
C PRO A 7 -4.37 15.89 -21.66
N SER A 8 -4.56 17.20 -21.59
CA SER A 8 -3.42 18.12 -21.56
C SER A 8 -2.59 17.87 -20.30
N PHE A 9 -1.28 18.15 -20.35
CA PHE A 9 -0.38 18.00 -19.21
C PHE A 9 -0.91 18.68 -17.95
N LEU A 10 -1.53 19.86 -18.12
CA LEU A 10 -2.14 20.64 -17.04
C LEU A 10 -3.34 19.91 -16.43
N HIS A 11 -4.15 19.23 -17.24
CA HIS A 11 -5.31 18.48 -16.78
C HIS A 11 -4.92 17.22 -15.99
N SER A 12 -3.89 16.49 -16.46
CA SER A 12 -3.32 15.35 -15.75
C SER A 12 -2.70 15.75 -14.42
N LEU A 13 -1.95 16.87 -14.40
CA LEU A 13 -1.33 17.40 -13.20
C LEU A 13 -2.37 17.80 -12.14
N ILE A 14 -3.45 18.46 -12.55
CA ILE A 14 -4.55 18.84 -11.64
C ILE A 14 -5.28 17.60 -11.12
N CYS A 15 -5.56 16.62 -11.98
CA CYS A 15 -6.26 15.41 -11.58
C CYS A 15 -5.44 14.63 -10.54
N PHE A 16 -4.17 14.35 -10.85
CA PHE A 16 -3.28 13.59 -9.97
C PHE A 16 -2.92 14.35 -8.69
N GLY A 17 -2.61 15.64 -8.82
CA GLY A 17 -2.35 16.53 -7.69
C GLY A 17 -3.56 16.64 -6.76
N GLY A 18 -4.78 16.71 -7.31
CA GLY A 18 -6.02 16.72 -6.55
C GLY A 18 -6.20 15.47 -5.69
N VAL A 19 -5.87 14.28 -6.21
CA VAL A 19 -5.89 13.04 -5.43
C VAL A 19 -4.89 13.09 -4.28
N ILE A 20 -3.65 13.48 -4.55
CA ILE A 20 -2.60 13.58 -3.52
C ILE A 20 -3.01 14.57 -2.42
N VAL A 21 -3.46 15.77 -2.80
CA VAL A 21 -3.88 16.80 -1.85
C VAL A 21 -5.05 16.33 -1.02
N THR A 22 -6.05 15.69 -1.64
CA THR A 22 -7.23 15.16 -0.92
C THR A 22 -6.83 14.11 0.11
N VAL A 23 -5.92 13.19 -0.24
CA VAL A 23 -5.47 12.14 0.69
C VAL A 23 -4.61 12.73 1.81
N ILE A 24 -3.61 13.56 1.48
CA ILE A 24 -2.69 14.12 2.47
C ILE A 24 -3.42 15.06 3.43
N SER A 25 -4.20 16.00 2.91
CA SER A 25 -4.95 16.95 3.75
C SER A 25 -6.03 16.24 4.57
N GLY A 26 -6.71 15.25 3.98
CA GLY A 26 -7.73 14.47 4.67
C GLY A 26 -7.18 13.64 5.82
N MET A 27 -6.00 13.03 5.65
CA MET A 27 -5.35 12.24 6.69
C MET A 27 -4.73 13.13 7.79
N LEU A 28 -3.97 14.16 7.41
CA LEU A 28 -3.18 14.93 8.37
C LEU A 28 -4.00 15.98 9.13
N TRP A 29 -5.00 16.59 8.49
CA TRP A 29 -5.74 17.71 9.09
C TRP A 29 -7.09 17.30 9.66
N LEU A 30 -7.81 16.42 8.96
CA LEU A 30 -9.17 16.03 9.30
C LEU A 30 -9.25 14.68 10.03
N GLY A 31 -8.16 13.91 10.07
CA GLY A 31 -8.12 12.59 10.71
C GLY A 31 -9.11 11.59 10.10
N ILE A 32 -9.50 11.78 8.84
CA ILE A 32 -10.50 10.94 8.17
C ILE A 32 -9.83 9.62 7.77
N ASN A 33 -10.57 8.52 7.91
CA ASN A 33 -10.12 7.21 7.48
C ASN A 33 -9.75 7.20 5.98
N LEU A 34 -8.64 6.55 5.64
CA LEU A 34 -8.12 6.45 4.26
C LEU A 34 -9.18 5.95 3.27
N HIS A 35 -10.01 4.98 3.69
CA HIS A 35 -11.06 4.42 2.84
C HIS A 35 -12.04 5.50 2.34
N SER A 36 -12.49 6.38 3.24
CA SER A 36 -13.41 7.47 2.88
C SER A 36 -12.76 8.48 1.93
N LEU A 37 -11.47 8.80 2.14
CA LEU A 37 -10.72 9.70 1.28
C LEU A 37 -10.50 9.14 -0.12
N LEU A 38 -10.26 7.84 -0.24
CA LEU A 38 -10.13 7.17 -1.54
C LEU A 38 -11.44 7.19 -2.33
N VAL A 39 -12.60 7.08 -1.65
CA VAL A 39 -13.92 7.23 -2.31
C VAL A 39 -14.10 8.66 -2.82
N ILE A 40 -13.71 9.67 -2.05
CA ILE A 40 -13.79 11.08 -2.50
C ILE A 40 -12.85 11.31 -3.70
N ALA A 41 -11.63 10.78 -3.64
CA ALA A 41 -10.68 10.84 -4.74
C ALA A 41 -11.20 10.12 -5.99
N LEU A 42 -11.92 9.01 -5.84
CA LEU A 42 -12.56 8.31 -6.95
C LEU A 42 -13.63 9.19 -7.61
N VAL A 43 -14.47 9.86 -6.81
CA VAL A 43 -15.48 10.81 -7.33
C VAL A 43 -14.80 11.98 -8.06
N TRP A 44 -13.71 12.50 -7.51
CA TRP A 44 -12.90 13.55 -8.15
C TRP A 44 -12.39 13.11 -9.53
N VAL A 45 -11.73 11.95 -9.60
CA VAL A 45 -11.18 11.38 -10.85
C VAL A 45 -12.30 11.05 -11.84
N ALA A 46 -13.43 10.51 -11.38
CA ALA A 46 -14.58 10.22 -12.24
C ALA A 46 -15.20 11.51 -12.81
N GLY A 47 -15.28 12.58 -12.02
CA GLY A 47 -15.75 13.90 -12.47
C GLY A 47 -14.84 14.52 -13.53
N HIS A 48 -13.52 14.46 -13.32
CA HIS A 48 -12.54 14.89 -14.33
C HIS A 48 -12.62 14.03 -15.60
N SER A 49 -12.73 12.70 -15.47
CA SER A 49 -12.83 11.79 -16.62
C SER A 49 -14.10 12.04 -17.44
N SER A 50 -15.23 12.35 -16.78
CA SER A 50 -16.47 12.73 -17.46
C SER A 50 -16.32 14.03 -18.25
N ARG A 51 -15.58 15.01 -17.72
CA ARG A 51 -15.27 16.28 -18.41
C ARG A 51 -14.41 16.11 -19.66
N LEU A 52 -13.64 15.03 -19.77
CA LEU A 52 -12.87 14.69 -20.97
C LEU A 52 -13.70 13.97 -22.04
N GLY A 53 -15.01 13.79 -21.82
CA GLY A 53 -15.92 13.13 -22.77
C GLY A 53 -15.91 11.61 -22.68
N PHE A 54 -15.32 11.02 -21.64
CA PHE A 54 -15.40 9.57 -21.45
C PHE A 54 -16.82 9.15 -21.08
N SER A 55 -17.34 8.13 -21.78
CA SER A 55 -18.64 7.56 -21.44
C SER A 55 -18.59 6.88 -20.07
N PHE A 56 -19.71 6.94 -19.34
CA PHE A 56 -19.84 6.29 -18.04
C PHE A 56 -19.50 4.79 -18.09
N GLN A 57 -19.81 4.11 -19.20
CA GLN A 57 -19.47 2.71 -19.39
C GLN A 57 -17.96 2.46 -19.45
N LYS A 58 -17.18 3.35 -20.10
CA LYS A 58 -15.71 3.26 -20.11
C LYS A 58 -15.14 3.49 -18.72
N ILE A 59 -15.64 4.50 -17.98
CA ILE A 59 -15.21 4.78 -16.61
C ILE A 59 -15.48 3.57 -15.70
N LYS A 60 -16.69 3.00 -15.78
CA LYS A 60 -17.06 1.79 -15.02
C LYS A 60 -16.18 0.60 -15.36
N SER A 61 -15.91 0.37 -16.65
CA SER A 61 -15.02 -0.72 -17.09
C SER A 61 -13.60 -0.54 -16.55
N ALA A 62 -13.07 0.69 -16.54
CA ALA A 62 -11.78 0.99 -15.95
C ALA A 62 -11.75 0.73 -14.42
N MET A 63 -12.82 1.07 -13.71
CA MET A 63 -12.97 0.74 -12.28
C MET A 63 -12.96 -0.78 -12.05
N ILE A 64 -13.72 -1.54 -12.84
CA ILE A 64 -13.77 -3.01 -12.74
C ILE A 64 -12.38 -3.63 -12.99
N SER A 65 -11.69 -3.18 -14.05
CA SER A 65 -10.33 -3.65 -14.33
C SER A 65 -9.35 -3.32 -13.19
N GLY A 66 -9.53 -2.19 -12.51
CA GLY A 66 -8.78 -1.86 -11.30
C GLY A 66 -9.01 -2.87 -10.16
N ILE A 67 -10.26 -3.27 -9.93
CA ILE A 67 -10.62 -4.29 -8.94
C ILE A 67 -10.01 -5.65 -9.32
N GLU A 68 -10.09 -6.05 -10.60
CA GLU A 68 -9.52 -7.30 -11.10
C GLU A 68 -8.00 -7.38 -10.86
N LYS A 69 -7.28 -6.27 -11.11
CA LYS A 69 -5.84 -6.17 -10.79
C LYS A 69 -5.58 -6.25 -9.28
N GLY A 70 -6.49 -5.71 -8.46
CA GLY A 70 -6.40 -5.77 -7.00
C GLY A 70 -6.64 -7.16 -6.41
N LEU A 71 -7.46 -8.00 -7.05
CA LEU A 71 -7.76 -9.35 -6.57
C LEU A 71 -6.51 -10.21 -6.36
N GLY A 72 -5.52 -10.10 -7.26
CA GLY A 72 -4.25 -10.81 -7.11
C GLY A 72 -3.52 -10.46 -5.81
N ALA A 73 -3.49 -9.18 -5.45
CA ALA A 73 -2.88 -8.73 -4.19
C ALA A 73 -3.66 -9.22 -2.96
N ILE A 74 -4.99 -9.28 -3.03
CA ILE A 74 -5.84 -9.79 -1.93
C ILE A 74 -5.49 -11.24 -1.60
N PHE A 75 -5.33 -12.10 -2.61
CA PHE A 75 -4.90 -13.48 -2.37
C PHE A 75 -3.52 -13.58 -1.73
N ILE A 76 -2.57 -12.74 -2.17
CA ILE A 76 -1.24 -12.68 -1.55
C ILE A 76 -1.36 -12.30 -0.07
N PHE A 77 -2.14 -11.26 0.28
CA PHE A 77 -2.35 -10.88 1.68
C PHE A 77 -3.01 -11.98 2.51
N PHE A 78 -3.94 -12.73 1.93
CA PHE A 78 -4.57 -13.86 2.60
C PHE A 78 -3.55 -14.95 2.97
N LEU A 79 -2.67 -15.31 2.03
CA LEU A 79 -1.60 -16.28 2.27
C LEU A 79 -0.58 -15.77 3.29
N ILE A 80 -0.23 -14.49 3.23
CA ILE A 80 0.65 -13.85 4.24
C ILE A 80 0.03 -13.96 5.63
N GLY A 81 -1.28 -13.72 5.75
CA GLY A 81 -1.98 -13.87 7.02
C GLY A 81 -1.88 -15.28 7.60
N ILE A 82 -2.09 -16.31 6.77
CA ILE A 82 -1.96 -17.71 7.18
C ILE A 82 -0.51 -18.05 7.59
N LEU A 83 0.46 -17.57 6.82
CA LEU A 83 1.88 -17.77 7.09
C LEU A 83 2.27 -17.17 8.45
N VAL A 84 1.92 -15.91 8.69
CA VAL A 84 2.23 -15.21 9.94
C VAL A 84 1.53 -15.88 11.12
N ALA A 85 0.25 -16.24 10.99
CA ALA A 85 -0.47 -16.96 12.04
C ALA A 85 0.23 -18.29 12.41
N SER A 86 0.69 -19.04 11.41
CA SER A 86 1.43 -20.30 11.61
C SER A 86 2.79 -20.08 12.28
N LEU A 87 3.48 -18.97 11.96
CA LEU A 87 4.75 -18.61 12.58
C LEU A 87 4.59 -18.17 14.04
N ILE A 88 3.46 -17.57 14.39
CA ILE A 88 3.12 -17.22 15.79
C ILE A 88 2.81 -18.50 16.58
N GLU A 89 1.93 -19.36 16.07
CA GLU A 89 1.52 -20.61 16.75
C GLU A 89 2.68 -21.60 16.93
N SER A 90 3.59 -21.68 15.95
CA SER A 90 4.80 -22.51 16.08
C SER A 90 5.82 -21.96 17.08
N GLY A 91 5.61 -20.76 17.64
CA GLY A 91 6.56 -20.09 18.51
C GLY A 91 7.80 -19.56 17.77
N THR A 92 7.83 -19.65 16.44
CA THR A 92 8.98 -19.20 15.62
C THR A 92 9.21 -17.71 15.77
N ILE A 93 8.15 -16.89 15.75
CA ILE A 93 8.28 -15.43 15.98
C ILE A 93 8.79 -15.14 17.39
N GLY A 94 8.27 -15.84 18.41
CA GLY A 94 8.73 -15.68 19.79
C GLY A 94 10.21 -16.04 19.96
N GLY A 95 10.66 -17.12 19.32
CA GLY A 95 12.07 -17.51 19.29
C GLY A 95 12.95 -16.48 18.58
N LEU A 96 12.51 -15.96 17.42
CA LEU A 96 13.22 -14.90 16.69
C LEU A 96 13.34 -13.61 17.50
N VAL A 97 12.31 -13.25 18.29
CA VAL A 97 12.37 -12.09 19.18
C VAL A 97 13.37 -12.34 20.31
N TYR A 98 13.29 -13.48 21.00
CA TYR A 98 14.19 -13.82 22.11
C TYR A 98 15.67 -13.82 21.68
N TYR A 99 16.01 -14.51 20.58
CA TYR A 99 17.38 -14.55 20.08
C TYR A 99 17.80 -13.26 19.34
N GLY A 100 16.85 -12.52 18.77
CA GLY A 100 17.13 -11.27 18.06
C GLY A 100 17.48 -10.11 19.00
N LEU A 101 16.92 -10.09 20.21
CA LEU A 101 17.25 -9.08 21.24
C LEU A 101 18.71 -9.15 21.70
N ASP A 102 19.29 -10.34 21.79
CA ASP A 102 20.73 -10.52 22.10
C ASP A 102 21.64 -10.06 20.94
N LEU A 103 21.14 -10.10 19.70
CA LEU A 103 21.92 -9.77 18.50
C LEU A 103 21.80 -8.29 18.09
N LEU A 104 20.69 -7.62 18.42
CA LEU A 104 20.37 -6.26 17.99
C LEU A 104 20.30 -5.29 19.17
N HIS A 105 21.36 -4.50 19.35
CA HIS A 105 21.32 -3.35 20.25
C HIS A 105 20.31 -2.30 19.72
N PRO A 106 19.44 -1.71 20.55
CA PRO A 106 18.36 -0.81 20.12
C PRO A 106 18.83 0.39 19.28
N THR A 107 20.08 0.81 19.44
CA THR A 107 20.69 1.89 18.63
C THR A 107 20.95 1.54 17.17
N PHE A 108 21.18 0.25 16.84
CA PHE A 108 21.47 -0.21 15.48
C PHE A 108 20.29 -0.90 14.80
N PHE A 109 19.19 -1.07 15.53
CA PHE A 109 17.98 -1.75 15.05
C PHE A 109 17.39 -1.12 13.78
N LEU A 110 17.14 0.20 13.79
CA LEU A 110 16.54 0.90 12.66
C LEU A 110 17.43 0.90 11.40
N PRO A 111 18.75 1.20 11.48
CA PRO A 111 19.65 1.08 10.34
C PRO A 111 19.74 -0.34 9.77
N ALA A 112 19.83 -1.36 10.64
CA ALA A 112 19.87 -2.75 10.21
C ALA A 112 18.55 -3.17 9.54
N GLY A 113 17.41 -2.77 10.12
CA GLY A 113 16.09 -3.00 9.53
C GLY A 113 15.93 -2.37 8.16
N LEU A 114 16.44 -1.15 7.95
CA LEU A 114 16.45 -0.50 6.63
C LEU A 114 17.24 -1.31 5.59
N VAL A 115 18.44 -1.77 5.93
CA VAL A 115 19.28 -2.57 5.03
C VAL A 115 18.61 -3.90 4.71
N LEU A 116 18.09 -4.60 5.72
CA LEU A 116 17.38 -5.86 5.55
C LEU A 116 16.12 -5.72 4.69
N CYS A 117 15.30 -4.70 4.94
CA CYS A 117 14.12 -4.40 4.13
C CYS A 117 14.52 -4.04 2.69
N SER A 118 15.62 -3.30 2.48
CA SER A 118 16.09 -2.95 1.14
C SER A 118 16.55 -4.18 0.36
N LEU A 119 17.36 -5.04 0.98
CA LEU A 119 17.79 -6.31 0.37
C LEU A 119 16.60 -7.21 0.04
N MET A 120 15.65 -7.32 0.97
CA MET A 120 14.48 -8.15 0.78
C MET A 120 13.51 -7.57 -0.26
N SER A 121 13.42 -6.25 -0.38
CA SER A 121 12.65 -5.58 -1.44
C SER A 121 13.29 -5.77 -2.82
N LEU A 122 14.61 -5.85 -2.91
CA LEU A 122 15.29 -6.20 -4.17
C LEU A 122 15.05 -7.66 -4.54
N ALA A 123 15.06 -8.57 -3.56
CA ALA A 123 14.82 -9.99 -3.79
C ALA A 123 13.34 -10.31 -4.12
N THR A 124 12.41 -9.66 -3.43
CA THR A 124 10.96 -9.93 -3.54
C THR A 124 10.28 -9.03 -4.57
N GLY A 125 10.93 -7.93 -4.98
CA GLY A 125 10.45 -6.98 -5.99
C GLY A 125 9.23 -6.15 -5.58
N THR A 126 8.67 -6.35 -4.39
CA THR A 126 7.46 -5.65 -3.91
C THR A 126 7.56 -5.27 -2.44
N ALA A 127 6.98 -4.12 -2.08
CA ALA A 127 6.90 -3.68 -0.68
C ALA A 127 6.09 -4.66 0.18
N TRP A 128 5.00 -5.21 -0.36
CA TRP A 128 4.10 -6.11 0.36
C TRP A 128 4.74 -7.46 0.71
N GLY A 129 5.52 -8.04 -0.20
CA GLY A 129 6.26 -9.27 0.09
C GLY A 129 7.42 -9.07 1.08
N THR A 130 8.00 -7.86 1.09
CA THR A 130 9.03 -7.48 2.07
C THR A 130 8.45 -7.40 3.48
N ILE A 131 7.28 -6.76 3.62
CA ILE A 131 6.57 -6.67 4.90
C ILE A 131 6.24 -8.07 5.43
N ALA A 132 5.77 -8.96 4.55
CA ALA A 132 5.34 -10.32 4.90
C ALA A 132 6.42 -11.22 5.50
N THR A 133 7.68 -10.97 5.18
CA THR A 133 8.79 -11.87 5.50
C THR A 133 9.58 -11.34 6.69
N ILE A 134 10.37 -10.29 6.47
CA ILE A 134 11.23 -9.71 7.50
C ILE A 134 10.54 -8.57 8.25
N GLY A 135 9.59 -7.88 7.62
CA GLY A 135 8.89 -6.75 8.22
C GLY A 135 8.10 -7.11 9.48
N VAL A 136 7.33 -8.20 9.45
CA VAL A 136 6.59 -8.68 10.63
C VAL A 136 7.52 -9.06 11.78
N VAL A 137 8.66 -9.69 11.47
CA VAL A 137 9.68 -10.05 12.47
C VAL A 137 10.29 -8.79 13.09
N LEU A 138 10.65 -7.81 12.28
CA LEU A 138 11.17 -6.52 12.76
C LEU A 138 10.13 -5.76 13.59
N MET A 139 8.85 -5.76 13.19
CA MET A 139 7.78 -5.16 14.01
C MET A 139 7.65 -5.85 15.38
N GLY A 140 7.75 -7.18 15.43
CA GLY A 140 7.74 -7.95 16.67
C GLY A 140 8.95 -7.62 17.57
N LEU A 141 10.15 -7.55 17.00
CA LEU A 141 11.37 -7.15 17.70
C LEU A 141 11.30 -5.71 18.22
N GLY A 142 10.85 -4.76 17.38
CA GLY A 142 10.75 -3.35 17.73
C GLY A 142 9.69 -3.05 18.80
N GLY A 143 8.69 -3.92 18.98
CA GLY A 143 7.76 -3.83 20.11
C GLY A 143 8.28 -4.45 21.41
N ALA A 144 9.33 -5.27 21.34
CA ALA A 144 9.95 -5.93 22.49
C ALA A 144 11.21 -5.21 23.00
N LEU A 145 11.88 -4.43 22.15
CA LEU A 145 12.96 -3.49 22.47
C LEU A 145 12.43 -2.23 23.16
#